data_AF-A0A062VPV0-F1
#
_entry.id   AF-A0A062VPV0-F1
#
_cell.length_a   1.000
_cell.length_b   1.000
_cell.length_c   1.000
_cell.angle_alpha   90.00
_cell.angle_beta   90.00
_cell.angle_gamma   90.00
#
_symmetry.space_group_name_H-M   'P 1'
#
loop_
_entity.id
_entity.type
_entity.pdbx_description
1 polymer ?
#
loop_
_entity_poly.entity_id
_entity_poly.type
_entity_poly.pdbx_seq_one_letter_code
_entity_poly.pdbx_strand_id
1 'polypeptide(L)'
;MAADSSGNDLSAVGVPITGVAAFAPVDVANVITKAELGASPLTLPVAAKRLGLYKVDGGPAPARETGDAIEFFQKGYTLAGDGTRSVVINLAEQNPNVQALTEGAEPDANGVIEVSSSLPDNRFILYVVTRYRNGIEKRQIGVASVTAVEPDQQTRGEVEGQAVTFTWQEDPLFNNAPFWQWGPAIPGNPVVATGATAGTPGSFTPVGATVPATLAALQGLGALGQTAAWTTGQHVVLGNASQAYWDGDSWETGTAA
;
A
#
# COMPACT_ATOMS: atom_id res chain seq x y z
N MET A 1 -19.51 16.56 -9.44
CA MET A 1 -20.98 16.41 -9.56
C MET A 1 -21.41 15.57 -8.39
N ALA A 2 -22.53 15.87 -7.74
CA ALA A 2 -23.05 14.98 -6.70
C ALA A 2 -23.52 13.65 -7.33
N ALA A 3 -23.57 12.58 -6.52
CA ALA A 3 -24.12 11.30 -6.96
C ALA A 3 -25.53 11.48 -7.53
N ASP A 4 -25.86 10.73 -8.58
CA ASP A 4 -27.19 10.72 -9.18
C ASP A 4 -28.22 10.09 -8.21
N SER A 5 -29.50 10.10 -8.60
CA SER A 5 -30.59 9.50 -7.82
C SER A 5 -30.46 7.98 -7.61
N SER A 6 -29.54 7.33 -8.32
CA SER A 6 -29.22 5.92 -8.22
C SER A 6 -27.95 5.66 -7.40
N GLY A 7 -27.30 6.72 -6.87
CA GLY A 7 -26.07 6.64 -6.10
C GLY A 7 -24.79 6.57 -6.93
N ASN A 8 -24.85 6.74 -8.25
CA ASN A 8 -23.67 6.73 -9.11
C ASN A 8 -23.00 8.11 -9.12
N ASP A 9 -21.69 8.16 -8.91
CA ASP A 9 -20.92 9.40 -8.96
C ASP A 9 -19.80 9.29 -10.02
N LEU A 10 -19.95 10.04 -11.11
CA LEU A 10 -18.95 10.11 -12.18
C LEU A 10 -17.61 10.69 -11.72
N SER A 11 -17.59 11.50 -10.65
CA SER A 11 -16.35 12.03 -10.07
C SER A 11 -15.61 11.02 -9.17
N ALA A 12 -16.30 9.94 -8.76
CA ALA A 12 -15.71 8.82 -8.04
C ALA A 12 -15.10 7.76 -8.97
N VAL A 13 -15.26 7.89 -10.30
CA VAL A 13 -14.70 6.94 -11.28
C VAL A 13 -13.18 7.03 -11.28
N GLY A 14 -12.52 5.94 -10.89
CA GLY A 14 -11.07 5.81 -10.90
C GLY A 14 -10.52 5.63 -12.31
N VAL A 15 -10.23 6.74 -13.01
CA VAL A 15 -9.48 6.71 -14.28
C VAL A 15 -7.98 6.80 -13.97
N PRO A 16 -7.19 5.72 -14.13
CA PRO A 16 -5.74 5.77 -13.88
C PRO A 16 -5.08 6.70 -14.90
N ILE A 17 -4.18 7.56 -14.42
CA ILE A 17 -3.46 8.55 -15.26
C ILE A 17 -1.95 8.35 -15.24
N THR A 18 -1.41 7.74 -14.19
CA THR A 18 0.01 7.40 -14.09
C THR A 18 0.20 6.34 -13.01
N GLY A 19 1.34 5.65 -13.05
CA GLY A 19 1.77 4.78 -11.97
C GLY A 19 3.27 4.91 -11.72
N VAL A 20 3.71 4.38 -10.60
CA VAL A 20 5.13 4.23 -10.26
C VAL A 20 5.31 2.85 -9.64
N ALA A 21 6.35 2.14 -10.05
CA ALA A 21 6.82 0.95 -9.37
C ALA A 21 8.29 1.09 -9.06
N ALA A 22 8.64 0.56 -7.90
CA ALA A 22 10.01 0.51 -7.43
C ALA A 22 10.22 -0.79 -6.68
N PHE A 23 11.48 -1.21 -6.55
CA PHE A 23 11.85 -2.35 -5.73
C PHE A 23 13.03 -2.02 -4.82
N ALA A 24 13.11 -2.69 -3.69
CA ALA A 24 14.22 -2.60 -2.74
C ALA A 24 14.55 -3.99 -2.18
N PRO A 25 15.78 -4.22 -1.66
CA PRO A 25 16.09 -5.44 -0.94
C PRO A 25 15.12 -5.71 0.21
N VAL A 26 14.89 -6.98 0.54
CA VAL A 26 14.07 -7.38 1.70
C VAL A 26 14.80 -7.00 2.99
N ASP A 27 14.47 -5.83 3.52
CA ASP A 27 15.03 -5.28 4.75
C ASP A 27 13.96 -4.46 5.46
N VAL A 28 13.91 -4.50 6.79
CA VAL A 28 12.98 -3.71 7.59
C VAL A 28 13.18 -2.20 7.37
N ALA A 29 14.40 -1.75 7.07
CA ALA A 29 14.70 -0.35 6.75
C ALA A 29 14.01 0.13 5.46
N ASN A 30 13.59 -0.80 4.60
CA ASN A 30 12.88 -0.50 3.36
C ASN A 30 11.34 -0.58 3.55
N VAL A 31 10.84 -0.92 4.74
CA VAL A 31 9.39 -0.91 5.00
C VAL A 31 8.94 0.50 5.37
N ILE A 32 8.16 1.14 4.50
CA ILE A 32 7.53 2.45 4.78
C ILE A 32 6.46 2.27 5.88
N THR A 33 6.39 3.18 6.84
CA THR A 33 5.34 3.10 7.86
C THR A 33 3.95 3.30 7.25
N LYS A 34 2.91 2.75 7.90
CA LYS A 34 1.52 2.92 7.44
C LYS A 34 1.11 4.40 7.33
N ALA A 35 1.65 5.26 8.18
CA ALA A 35 1.40 6.70 8.15
C ALA A 35 2.06 7.36 6.93
N GLU A 36 3.35 7.08 6.69
CA GLU A 36 4.09 7.59 5.54
C GLU A 36 3.52 7.05 4.20
N LEU A 37 3.00 5.82 4.20
CA LEU A 37 2.34 5.24 3.04
C LEU A 37 1.11 6.04 2.60
N GLY A 38 0.48 6.80 3.51
CA GLY A 38 -0.61 7.73 3.21
C GLY A 38 -0.21 9.20 3.01
N ALA A 39 1.07 9.52 3.21
CA ALA A 39 1.56 10.91 3.16
C ALA A 39 1.60 11.48 1.73
N SER A 40 1.63 12.82 1.66
CA SER A 40 1.84 13.56 0.42
C SER A 40 2.92 14.63 0.66
N PRO A 41 4.09 14.57 -0.01
CA PRO A 41 4.48 13.55 -0.99
C PRO A 41 4.75 12.18 -0.35
N LEU A 42 4.64 11.10 -1.15
CA LEU A 42 5.17 9.79 -0.77
C LEU A 42 6.69 9.80 -0.94
N THR A 43 7.41 9.49 0.13
CA THR A 43 8.87 9.33 0.11
C THR A 43 9.20 7.85 0.11
N LEU A 44 9.85 7.36 -0.94
CA LEU A 44 10.36 5.99 -0.99
C LEU A 44 11.71 5.90 -0.26
N PRO A 45 12.06 4.73 0.33
CA PRO A 45 13.37 4.52 0.93
C PRO A 45 14.51 4.76 -0.06
N VAL A 46 15.69 5.12 0.44
CA VAL A 46 16.88 5.42 -0.39
C VAL A 46 17.28 4.23 -1.26
N ALA A 47 17.08 3.00 -0.77
CA ALA A 47 17.39 1.78 -1.51
C ALA A 47 16.35 1.44 -2.60
N ALA A 48 15.24 2.17 -2.68
CA ALA A 48 14.18 1.91 -3.66
C ALA A 48 14.61 2.34 -5.06
N LYS A 49 14.77 1.36 -5.95
CA LYS A 49 15.08 1.53 -7.37
C LYS A 49 13.79 1.61 -8.17
N ARG A 50 13.53 2.72 -8.84
CA ARG A 50 12.34 2.88 -9.71
C ARG A 50 12.51 2.09 -11.00
N LEU A 51 11.42 1.46 -11.45
CA LEU A 51 11.37 0.67 -12.67
C LEU A 51 11.17 1.51 -13.95
N GLY A 52 10.84 2.79 -13.82
CA GLY A 52 10.74 3.71 -14.96
C GLY A 52 9.34 3.81 -15.57
N LEU A 53 9.28 4.13 -16.87
CA LEU A 53 8.05 4.35 -17.62
C LEU A 53 7.32 3.06 -18.00
N TYR A 54 5.99 3.15 -18.10
CA TYR A 54 5.09 2.08 -18.55
C TYR A 54 4.56 2.37 -19.96
N LYS A 55 4.08 1.34 -20.65
CA LYS A 55 3.27 1.53 -21.87
C LYS A 55 1.96 2.27 -21.55
N VAL A 56 1.34 2.89 -22.55
CA VAL A 56 0.08 3.67 -22.39
C VAL A 56 -1.08 2.83 -21.85
N ASP A 57 -1.11 1.54 -22.18
CA ASP A 57 -2.02 0.50 -21.70
C ASP A 57 -1.38 -0.38 -20.60
N GLY A 58 -0.18 -0.02 -20.15
CA GLY A 58 0.72 -0.85 -19.36
C GLY A 58 0.65 -0.70 -17.85
N GLY A 59 -0.40 -0.07 -17.32
CA GLY A 59 -0.55 0.16 -15.89
C GLY A 59 -0.66 -1.14 -15.06
N PRO A 60 -0.51 -1.07 -13.72
CA PRO A 60 -0.55 -2.25 -12.88
C PRO A 60 -1.87 -3.02 -12.98
N ALA A 61 -1.80 -4.29 -13.37
CA ALA A 61 -2.93 -5.20 -13.51
C ALA A 61 -2.89 -6.28 -12.41
N PRO A 62 -3.70 -6.14 -11.34
CA PRO A 62 -3.73 -7.15 -10.28
C PRO A 62 -4.45 -8.41 -10.76
N ALA A 63 -3.88 -9.57 -10.44
CA ALA A 63 -4.50 -10.88 -10.66
C ALA A 63 -4.59 -11.66 -9.34
N ARG A 64 -5.55 -12.58 -9.29
CA ARG A 64 -5.77 -13.49 -8.17
C ARG A 64 -6.04 -14.87 -8.72
N GLU A 65 -5.30 -15.83 -8.23
CA GLU A 65 -5.57 -17.25 -8.46
C GLU A 65 -5.85 -17.93 -7.12
N THR A 66 -6.72 -18.93 -7.15
CA THR A 66 -6.95 -19.81 -6.01
C THR A 66 -6.56 -21.19 -6.50
N GLY A 67 -5.61 -21.83 -5.83
CA GLY A 67 -5.25 -23.22 -6.12
C GLY A 67 -6.45 -24.16 -5.95
N ASP A 68 -6.30 -25.39 -6.43
CA ASP A 68 -7.35 -26.39 -6.32
C ASP A 68 -7.71 -26.64 -4.86
N ALA A 69 -9.02 -26.73 -4.58
CA ALA A 69 -9.50 -27.04 -3.25
C ALA A 69 -9.11 -28.49 -2.89
N ILE A 70 -8.62 -28.70 -1.66
CA ILE A 70 -8.40 -30.05 -1.16
C ILE A 70 -9.77 -30.60 -0.73
N GLU A 71 -10.31 -31.54 -1.48
CA GLU A 71 -11.52 -32.27 -1.10
C GLU A 71 -11.18 -33.33 -0.03
N PHE A 72 -11.88 -33.29 1.11
CA PHE A 72 -11.71 -34.29 2.17
C PHE A 72 -12.56 -35.54 1.88
N PHE A 73 -12.17 -36.66 2.49
CA PHE A 73 -12.86 -37.94 2.35
C PHE A 73 -14.34 -37.89 2.78
N GLN A 74 -14.70 -36.97 3.67
CA GLN A 74 -16.09 -36.66 4.00
C GLN A 74 -16.72 -35.82 2.89
N LYS A 75 -17.74 -36.37 2.23
CA LYS A 75 -18.50 -35.70 1.17
C LYS A 75 -18.98 -34.31 1.61
N GLY A 76 -18.55 -33.27 0.90
CA GLY A 76 -18.94 -31.88 1.13
C GLY A 76 -17.95 -31.03 1.93
N TYR A 77 -16.84 -31.60 2.40
CA TYR A 77 -15.77 -30.85 3.07
C TYR A 77 -14.66 -30.51 2.08
N THR A 78 -14.35 -29.23 1.96
CA THR A 78 -13.24 -28.73 1.12
C THR A 78 -12.40 -27.74 1.92
N LEU A 79 -11.08 -27.77 1.74
CA LEU A 79 -10.19 -26.68 2.10
C LEU A 79 -9.96 -25.84 0.86
N ALA A 80 -10.11 -24.52 0.95
CA ALA A 80 -9.74 -23.63 -0.16
C ALA A 80 -8.25 -23.80 -0.48
N GLY A 81 -7.89 -23.90 -1.76
CA GLY A 81 -6.49 -23.96 -2.16
C GLY A 81 -5.76 -22.65 -1.87
N ASP A 82 -4.43 -22.70 -1.85
CA ASP A 82 -3.59 -21.54 -1.57
C ASP A 82 -3.88 -20.42 -2.58
N GLY A 83 -4.10 -19.22 -2.05
CA GLY A 83 -4.48 -18.05 -2.85
C GLY A 83 -3.25 -17.25 -3.27
N THR A 84 -2.92 -17.24 -4.56
CA THR A 84 -1.82 -16.44 -5.10
C THR A 84 -2.32 -15.05 -5.50
N ARG A 85 -1.55 -14.02 -5.14
CA ARG A 85 -1.78 -12.64 -5.57
C ARG A 85 -0.64 -12.22 -6.47
N SER A 86 -0.95 -11.71 -7.65
CA SER A 86 0.06 -11.18 -8.57
C SER A 86 -0.30 -9.80 -9.08
N VAL A 87 0.69 -9.09 -9.61
CA VAL A 87 0.52 -7.85 -10.34
C VAL A 87 1.39 -7.90 -11.59
N VAL A 88 0.80 -7.56 -12.74
CA VAL A 88 1.52 -7.43 -14.01
C VAL A 88 1.76 -5.95 -14.30
N ILE A 89 2.96 -5.60 -14.74
CA ILE A 89 3.32 -4.24 -15.16
C ILE A 89 4.03 -4.34 -16.51
N ASN A 90 3.57 -3.59 -17.52
CA ASN A 90 4.24 -3.52 -18.81
C ASN A 90 5.28 -2.40 -18.79
N LEU A 91 6.52 -2.79 -18.51
CA LEU A 91 7.66 -1.88 -18.43
C LEU A 91 8.12 -1.53 -19.85
N ALA A 92 8.19 -0.24 -20.15
CA ALA A 92 8.60 0.28 -21.47
C ALA A 92 10.01 0.86 -21.45
N GLU A 93 10.50 1.27 -20.29
CA GLU A 93 11.81 1.89 -20.17
C GLU A 93 12.92 0.83 -20.06
N GLN A 94 13.89 0.89 -20.97
CA GLN A 94 15.10 0.08 -20.88
C GLN A 94 16.13 0.81 -20.02
N ASN A 95 16.25 0.41 -18.75
CA ASN A 95 17.22 0.98 -17.82
C ASN A 95 17.87 -0.11 -16.94
N PRO A 96 18.98 0.22 -16.24
CA PRO A 96 19.71 -0.76 -15.42
C PRO A 96 18.86 -1.37 -14.29
N ASN A 97 17.89 -0.63 -13.73
CA ASN A 97 17.04 -1.14 -12.66
C ASN A 97 16.08 -2.23 -13.18
N VAL A 98 15.54 -2.05 -14.38
CA VAL A 98 14.69 -3.06 -15.03
C VAL A 98 15.51 -4.30 -15.34
N GLN A 99 16.74 -4.14 -15.86
CA GLN A 99 17.64 -5.28 -16.11
C GLN A 99 18.02 -6.01 -14.82
N ALA A 100 18.40 -5.28 -13.77
CA ALA A 100 18.72 -5.88 -12.48
C ALA A 100 17.54 -6.63 -11.85
N LEU A 101 16.31 -6.17 -12.10
CA LEU A 101 15.10 -6.84 -11.65
C LEU A 101 14.81 -8.13 -12.44
N THR A 102 14.86 -8.07 -13.78
CA THR A 102 14.42 -9.17 -14.65
C THR A 102 15.49 -10.25 -14.81
N GLU A 103 16.76 -9.85 -14.83
CA GLU A 103 17.91 -10.74 -15.05
C GLU A 103 18.63 -11.10 -13.74
N GLY A 104 18.40 -10.33 -12.67
CA GLY A 104 19.06 -10.54 -11.38
C GLY A 104 20.54 -10.16 -11.34
N ALA A 105 21.03 -9.46 -12.37
CA ALA A 105 22.43 -9.05 -12.51
C ALA A 105 22.53 -7.55 -12.82
N GLU A 106 23.53 -6.90 -12.24
CA GLU A 106 23.92 -5.54 -12.61
C GLU A 106 24.97 -5.60 -13.73
N PRO A 107 24.97 -4.64 -14.68
CA PRO A 107 25.99 -4.58 -15.72
C PRO A 107 27.40 -4.47 -15.14
N ASP A 108 28.36 -5.16 -15.75
CA ASP A 108 29.78 -5.09 -15.39
C ASP A 108 30.40 -3.73 -15.77
N ALA A 109 31.71 -3.58 -15.54
CA ALA A 109 32.43 -2.34 -15.88
C ALA A 109 32.38 -1.97 -17.38
N ASN A 110 31.98 -2.91 -18.25
CA ASN A 110 31.82 -2.71 -19.69
C ASN A 110 30.35 -2.57 -20.10
N GLY A 111 29.41 -2.62 -19.15
CA GLY A 111 27.97 -2.56 -19.40
C GLY A 111 27.35 -3.89 -19.87
N VAL A 112 28.03 -5.02 -19.65
CA VAL A 112 27.57 -6.36 -20.05
C VAL A 112 26.96 -7.08 -18.85
N ILE A 113 25.83 -7.76 -19.06
CA ILE A 113 25.25 -8.71 -18.10
C ILE A 113 25.40 -10.14 -18.63
N GLU A 114 25.66 -11.09 -17.74
CA GLU A 114 25.57 -12.52 -18.06
C GLU A 114 24.12 -12.98 -17.83
N VAL A 115 23.41 -13.28 -18.91
CA VAL A 115 21.99 -13.63 -18.86
C VAL A 115 21.82 -15.10 -18.48
N SER A 116 21.04 -15.35 -17.43
CA SER A 116 20.64 -16.68 -16.98
C SER A 116 19.45 -17.19 -17.79
N SER A 117 19.35 -18.51 -18.01
CA SER A 117 18.15 -19.12 -18.59
C SER A 117 16.99 -19.25 -17.59
N SER A 118 17.25 -18.98 -16.31
CA SER A 118 16.27 -19.08 -15.22
C SER A 118 16.01 -17.69 -14.64
N LEU A 119 14.74 -17.42 -14.30
CA LEU A 119 14.38 -16.21 -13.57
C LEU A 119 15.14 -16.13 -12.23
N PRO A 120 15.54 -14.92 -11.79
CA PRO A 120 16.16 -14.76 -10.50
C PRO A 120 15.19 -15.17 -9.39
N ASP A 121 15.61 -16.07 -8.50
CA ASP A 121 14.86 -16.49 -7.30
C ASP A 121 14.86 -15.41 -6.19
N ASN A 122 15.04 -14.15 -6.60
CA ASN A 122 15.29 -13.02 -5.72
C ASN A 122 13.95 -12.47 -5.23
N ARG A 123 13.74 -12.57 -3.91
CA ARG A 123 12.67 -11.85 -3.21
C ARG A 123 13.09 -10.39 -3.00
N PHE A 124 12.16 -9.46 -3.17
CA PHE A 124 12.37 -8.02 -2.94
C PHE A 124 11.11 -7.37 -2.40
N ILE A 125 11.24 -6.20 -1.76
CA ILE A 125 10.08 -5.36 -1.43
C ILE A 125 9.68 -4.61 -2.70
N LEU A 126 8.45 -4.79 -3.13
CA LEU A 126 7.86 -4.12 -4.29
C LEU A 126 6.91 -3.01 -3.82
N TYR A 127 7.06 -1.81 -4.40
CA TYR A 127 6.15 -0.68 -4.23
C TYR A 127 5.39 -0.47 -5.53
N VAL A 128 4.07 -0.43 -5.48
CA VAL A 128 3.21 -0.14 -6.64
C VAL A 128 2.26 1.00 -6.29
N VAL A 129 2.38 2.11 -7.02
CA VAL A 129 1.52 3.29 -6.86
C VAL A 129 0.73 3.49 -8.14
N THR A 130 -0.59 3.63 -8.02
CA THR A 130 -1.48 4.04 -9.11
C THR A 130 -2.12 5.35 -8.72
N ARG A 131 -2.03 6.36 -9.60
CA ARG A 131 -2.70 7.65 -9.43
C ARG A 131 -3.84 7.80 -10.41
N TYR A 132 -4.97 8.24 -9.90
CA TYR A 132 -6.21 8.43 -10.64
C TYR A 132 -6.46 9.92 -10.91
N ARG A 133 -7.23 10.21 -11.96
CA ARG A 133 -7.54 11.59 -12.42
C ARG A 133 -8.19 12.45 -11.33
N ASN A 134 -8.97 11.84 -10.44
CA ASN A 134 -9.64 12.52 -9.33
C ASN A 134 -8.73 12.77 -8.11
N GLY A 135 -7.42 12.58 -8.25
CA GLY A 135 -6.44 12.82 -7.17
C GLY A 135 -6.35 11.67 -6.16
N ILE A 136 -7.17 10.64 -6.30
CA ILE A 136 -7.06 9.40 -5.54
C ILE A 136 -5.78 8.68 -5.94
N GLU A 137 -5.13 8.04 -4.97
CA GLU A 137 -4.08 7.07 -5.21
C GLU A 137 -4.40 5.75 -4.53
N LYS A 138 -3.92 4.66 -5.14
CA LYS A 138 -3.85 3.32 -4.56
C LYS A 138 -2.39 2.94 -4.49
N ARG A 139 -1.91 2.56 -3.29
CA ARG A 139 -0.51 2.25 -3.02
C ARG A 139 -0.41 0.86 -2.40
N GLN A 140 0.41 -0.01 -2.97
CA GLN A 140 0.62 -1.38 -2.52
C GLN A 140 2.11 -1.58 -2.21
N ILE A 141 2.42 -2.20 -1.08
CA ILE A 141 3.77 -2.52 -0.65
C ILE A 141 3.81 -3.91 -0.02
N GLY A 142 4.75 -4.76 -0.42
CA GLY A 142 4.88 -6.12 0.08
C GLY A 142 6.14 -6.80 -0.45
N VAL A 143 6.42 -8.01 0.01
CA VAL A 143 7.47 -8.83 -0.60
C VAL A 143 6.93 -9.47 -1.87
N ALA A 144 7.70 -9.47 -2.95
CA ALA A 144 7.35 -10.11 -4.20
C ALA A 144 8.56 -10.83 -4.81
N SER A 145 8.28 -11.70 -5.77
CA SER A 145 9.25 -12.31 -6.69
C SER A 145 8.78 -12.14 -8.13
N VAL A 146 9.72 -12.11 -9.09
CA VAL A 146 9.38 -12.16 -10.52
C VAL A 146 9.06 -13.61 -10.88
N THR A 147 7.88 -13.84 -11.44
CA THR A 147 7.42 -15.18 -11.84
C THR A 147 7.24 -15.36 -13.34
N ALA A 148 7.13 -14.25 -14.07
CA ALA A 148 7.16 -14.26 -15.53
C ALA A 148 7.71 -12.94 -16.06
N VAL A 149 8.47 -13.03 -17.16
CA VAL A 149 8.89 -11.91 -17.98
C VAL A 149 8.55 -12.27 -19.41
N GLU A 150 7.64 -11.52 -20.03
CA GLU A 150 7.21 -11.72 -21.41
C GLU A 150 7.61 -10.50 -22.24
N PRO A 151 8.76 -10.54 -22.95
CA PRO A 151 9.18 -9.46 -23.83
C PRO A 151 8.23 -9.33 -25.03
N ASP A 152 7.93 -8.08 -25.41
CA ASP A 152 7.18 -7.80 -26.61
C ASP A 152 7.97 -8.20 -27.86
N GLN A 153 7.24 -8.50 -28.94
CA GLN A 153 7.86 -8.58 -30.25
C GLN A 153 8.43 -7.21 -30.64
N GLN A 154 9.70 -7.19 -31.05
CA GLN A 154 10.33 -5.98 -31.57
C GLN A 154 9.74 -5.57 -32.91
N THR A 155 8.90 -4.53 -32.89
CA THR A 155 8.27 -3.94 -34.08
C THR A 155 8.79 -2.53 -34.29
N ARG A 156 9.22 -2.23 -35.52
CA ARG A 156 9.80 -0.92 -35.85
C ARG A 156 8.76 0.21 -35.69
N GLY A 157 9.08 1.19 -34.84
CA GLY A 157 8.25 2.38 -34.62
C GLY A 157 7.23 2.23 -33.50
N GLU A 158 7.19 1.07 -32.85
CA GLU A 158 6.38 0.83 -31.65
C GLU A 158 7.26 0.93 -30.39
N VAL A 159 6.63 1.23 -29.25
CA VAL A 159 7.31 1.16 -27.95
C VAL A 159 7.49 -0.31 -27.62
N GLU A 160 8.74 -0.77 -27.63
CA GLU A 160 9.13 -2.07 -27.07
C GLU A 160 8.90 -2.05 -25.56
N GLY A 161 8.36 -3.14 -25.03
CA GLY A 161 8.18 -3.32 -23.60
C GLY A 161 8.31 -4.78 -23.20
N GLN A 162 8.08 -5.04 -21.93
CA GLN A 162 8.02 -6.38 -21.37
C GLN A 162 6.96 -6.45 -20.28
N ALA A 163 6.10 -7.46 -20.35
CA ALA A 163 5.13 -7.74 -19.30
C ALA A 163 5.84 -8.51 -18.18
N VAL A 164 6.06 -7.83 -17.05
CA VAL A 164 6.67 -8.44 -15.87
C VAL A 164 5.57 -8.80 -14.88
N THR A 165 5.47 -10.08 -14.54
CA THR A 165 4.55 -10.58 -13.52
C THR A 165 5.28 -10.74 -12.20
N PHE A 166 4.78 -10.04 -11.20
CA PHE A 166 5.22 -10.12 -9.82
C PHE A 166 4.22 -10.93 -9.01
N THR A 167 4.70 -11.91 -8.24
CA THR A 167 3.88 -12.64 -7.28
C THR A 167 4.18 -12.16 -5.87
N TRP A 168 3.14 -11.70 -5.16
CA TRP A 168 3.24 -11.28 -3.76
C TRP A 168 3.47 -12.50 -2.87
N GLN A 169 4.31 -12.33 -1.85
CA GLN A 169 4.71 -13.35 -0.90
C GLN A 169 4.29 -12.93 0.50
N GLU A 170 3.76 -13.87 1.29
CA GLU A 170 3.57 -13.63 2.72
C GLU A 170 4.95 -13.48 3.38
N ASP A 171 5.10 -12.44 4.21
CA ASP A 171 6.34 -12.19 4.91
C ASP A 171 6.09 -11.55 6.29
N PRO A 172 6.85 -11.92 7.33
CA PRO A 172 6.73 -11.30 8.66
C PRO A 172 6.87 -9.77 8.66
N LEU A 173 7.65 -9.19 7.74
CA LEU A 173 7.77 -7.72 7.60
C LEU A 173 6.42 -7.03 7.34
N PHE A 174 5.46 -7.76 6.78
CA PHE A 174 4.11 -7.28 6.47
C PHE A 174 3.03 -7.94 7.33
N ASN A 175 3.38 -8.52 8.48
CA ASN A 175 2.51 -9.30 9.36
C ASN A 175 1.91 -10.54 8.67
N ASN A 176 2.71 -11.21 7.82
CA ASN A 176 2.29 -12.34 6.98
C ASN A 176 1.15 -12.00 6.01
N ALA A 177 0.84 -10.72 5.80
CA ALA A 177 -0.01 -10.32 4.70
C ALA A 177 0.81 -10.34 3.39
N PRO A 178 0.22 -10.73 2.24
CA PRO A 178 0.92 -10.68 0.95
C PRO A 178 1.42 -9.27 0.60
N PHE A 179 0.65 -8.24 0.96
CA PHE A 179 1.03 -6.84 0.86
C PHE A 179 0.12 -5.98 1.75
N TRP A 180 0.56 -4.78 2.09
CA TRP A 180 -0.30 -3.71 2.58
C TRP A 180 -0.82 -2.89 1.42
N GLN A 181 -2.09 -2.48 1.52
CA GLN A 181 -2.69 -1.53 0.60
C GLN A 181 -3.14 -0.29 1.35
N TRP A 182 -2.73 0.87 0.86
CA TRP A 182 -3.32 2.16 1.22
C TRP A 182 -4.17 2.68 0.07
N GLY A 183 -5.30 3.29 0.42
CA GLY A 183 -6.30 3.77 -0.54
C GLY A 183 -7.13 2.65 -1.16
N PRO A 184 -8.00 2.98 -2.15
CA PRO A 184 -8.08 4.25 -2.86
C PRO A 184 -8.49 5.44 -1.97
N ALA A 185 -7.61 6.42 -1.82
CA ALA A 185 -7.87 7.67 -1.09
C ALA A 185 -7.04 8.84 -1.66
N ILE A 186 -7.38 10.09 -1.33
CA ILE A 186 -6.58 11.27 -1.69
C ILE A 186 -5.36 11.35 -0.74
N PRO A 187 -4.11 11.35 -1.24
CA PRO A 187 -2.91 11.41 -0.40
C PRO A 187 -2.81 12.67 0.43
N GLY A 188 -2.28 12.55 1.64
CA GLY A 188 -2.13 13.68 2.56
C GLY A 188 -3.45 14.24 3.09
N ASN A 189 -4.60 13.67 2.71
CA ASN A 189 -5.84 13.97 3.39
C ASN A 189 -5.75 13.34 4.80
N PRO A 190 -5.89 14.12 5.88
CA PRO A 190 -5.79 13.60 7.23
C PRO A 190 -6.79 12.46 7.42
N VAL A 191 -6.31 11.29 7.83
CA VAL A 191 -7.19 10.19 8.23
C VAL A 191 -7.93 10.68 9.46
N VAL A 192 -9.23 10.92 9.32
CA VAL A 192 -10.04 11.47 10.41
C VAL A 192 -10.11 10.41 11.52
N ALA A 193 -9.82 10.80 12.76
CA ALA A 193 -10.02 9.90 13.89
C ALA A 193 -11.52 9.57 13.99
N THR A 194 -11.85 8.29 14.03
CA THR A 194 -13.21 7.79 14.23
C THR A 194 -13.37 7.08 15.56
N GLY A 195 -12.27 6.81 16.25
CA GLY A 195 -12.25 6.23 17.57
C GLY A 195 -11.09 6.73 18.42
N ALA A 196 -11.16 6.44 19.72
CA ALA A 196 -10.08 6.62 20.66
C ALA A 196 -9.99 5.39 21.58
N THR A 197 -8.78 5.07 22.04
CA THR A 197 -8.53 4.02 23.03
C THR A 197 -7.88 4.65 24.24
N ALA A 198 -8.52 4.50 25.40
CA ALA A 198 -8.04 5.04 26.66
C ALA A 198 -6.67 4.43 27.05
N GLY A 199 -5.80 5.23 27.64
CA GLY A 199 -4.45 4.80 28.06
C GLY A 199 -3.64 5.94 28.68
N THR A 200 -2.37 5.68 28.96
CA THR A 200 -1.44 6.66 29.56
C THR A 200 -0.11 6.69 28.78
N PRO A 201 -0.05 7.35 27.60
CA PRO A 201 -1.17 7.96 26.87
C PRO A 201 -1.99 6.93 26.06
N GLY A 202 -3.23 7.28 25.77
CA GLY A 202 -4.14 6.60 24.85
C GLY A 202 -3.81 6.93 23.38
N SER A 203 -4.57 6.33 22.47
CA SER A 203 -4.35 6.46 21.03
C SER A 203 -5.64 6.75 20.26
N PHE A 204 -5.52 7.41 19.10
CA PHE A 204 -6.62 7.58 18.16
C PHE A 204 -6.68 6.42 17.18
N THR A 205 -7.89 6.04 16.79
CA THR A 205 -8.14 5.02 15.78
C THR A 205 -8.91 5.59 14.58
N PRO A 206 -8.67 5.09 13.35
CA PRO A 206 -7.69 4.05 13.00
C PRO A 206 -6.23 4.52 13.18
N VAL A 207 -5.29 3.58 13.27
CA VAL A 207 -3.85 3.91 13.34
C VAL A 207 -3.46 4.80 12.17
N GLY A 208 -2.71 5.88 12.45
CA GLY A 208 -2.36 6.90 11.47
C GLY A 208 -3.41 8.00 11.30
N ALA A 209 -4.49 7.97 12.10
CA ALA A 209 -5.40 9.10 12.22
C ALA A 209 -4.65 10.36 12.63
N THR A 210 -5.03 11.48 12.03
CA THR A 210 -4.48 12.78 12.36
C THR A 210 -4.90 13.15 13.76
N VAL A 211 -3.91 13.29 14.65
CA VAL A 211 -4.10 13.72 16.02
C VAL A 211 -4.76 15.11 16.01
N PRO A 212 -5.92 15.30 16.64
CA PRO A 212 -6.54 16.61 16.73
C PRO A 212 -5.59 17.64 17.34
N ALA A 213 -5.45 18.79 16.68
CA ALA A 213 -4.45 19.79 17.08
C ALA A 213 -4.77 20.45 18.43
N THR A 214 -6.06 20.53 18.79
CA THR A 214 -6.57 21.21 19.99
C THR A 214 -7.79 20.48 20.55
N LEU A 215 -8.17 20.78 21.80
CA LEU A 215 -9.38 20.23 22.41
C LEU A 215 -10.64 20.56 21.60
N ALA A 216 -10.74 21.79 21.08
CA ALA A 216 -11.87 22.19 20.23
C ALA A 216 -11.95 21.36 18.94
N ALA A 217 -10.80 21.04 18.32
CA ALA A 217 -10.77 20.15 17.17
C ALA A 217 -11.19 18.73 17.52
N LEU A 218 -10.80 18.22 18.71
CA LEU A 218 -11.24 16.91 19.20
C LEU A 218 -12.75 16.88 19.49
N GLN A 219 -13.28 17.89 20.17
CA GLN A 219 -14.72 18.02 20.45
C GLN A 219 -15.55 18.10 19.18
N GLY A 220 -15.03 18.75 18.12
CA GLY A 220 -15.66 18.79 16.80
C GLY A 220 -15.81 17.41 16.13
N LEU A 221 -15.07 16.40 16.56
CA LEU A 221 -15.20 15.00 16.09
C LEU A 221 -16.24 14.19 16.90
N GLY A 222 -16.83 14.77 17.93
CA GLY A 222 -17.80 14.10 18.81
C GLY A 222 -17.17 13.00 19.67
N ALA A 223 -17.97 12.01 20.06
CA ALA A 223 -17.59 11.00 21.06
C ALA A 223 -16.51 10.00 20.60
N LEU A 224 -16.22 9.87 19.30
CA LEU A 224 -15.25 8.89 18.77
C LEU A 224 -15.45 7.48 19.36
N GLY A 225 -16.69 7.02 19.39
CA GLY A 225 -17.06 5.70 19.91
C GLY A 225 -16.95 5.52 21.42
N GLN A 226 -16.61 6.56 22.19
CA GLN A 226 -16.60 6.49 23.65
C GLN A 226 -18.03 6.48 24.20
N THR A 227 -18.29 5.58 25.15
CA THR A 227 -19.62 5.41 25.77
C THR A 227 -19.61 5.50 27.29
N ALA A 228 -18.43 5.42 27.91
CA ALA A 228 -18.25 5.48 29.35
C ALA A 228 -17.04 6.32 29.70
N ALA A 229 -17.09 6.96 30.88
CA ALA A 229 -16.00 7.76 31.41
C ALA A 229 -14.70 6.96 31.48
N TRP A 230 -13.58 7.60 31.13
CA TRP A 230 -12.26 7.01 31.26
C TRP A 230 -11.85 6.92 32.73
N THR A 231 -11.00 5.95 33.06
CA THR A 231 -10.55 5.72 34.44
C THR A 231 -9.39 6.64 34.80
N THR A 232 -9.24 6.96 36.09
CA THR A 232 -8.20 7.83 36.64
C THR A 232 -6.82 7.66 35.97
N GLY A 233 -6.25 8.78 35.52
CA GLY A 233 -4.91 8.85 34.88
C GLY A 233 -4.87 8.58 33.37
N GLN A 234 -5.99 8.18 32.76
CA GLN A 234 -6.07 8.00 31.32
C GLN A 234 -6.22 9.34 30.58
N HIS A 235 -5.52 9.49 29.46
CA HIS A 235 -5.56 10.67 28.60
C HIS A 235 -5.03 10.36 27.20
N VAL A 236 -5.44 11.12 26.20
CA VAL A 236 -4.76 11.24 24.89
C VAL A 236 -3.93 12.52 24.85
N VAL A 237 -2.88 12.52 24.04
CA VAL A 237 -2.05 13.71 23.77
C VAL A 237 -2.45 14.29 22.42
N LEU A 238 -2.68 15.60 22.39
CA LEU A 238 -3.10 16.36 21.21
C LEU A 238 -1.91 16.91 20.43
N GLY A 239 -2.14 17.44 19.23
CA GLY A 239 -1.08 17.95 18.35
C GLY A 239 -0.30 19.14 18.93
N ASN A 240 -0.90 19.89 19.85
CA ASN A 240 -0.27 20.96 20.63
C ASN A 240 0.38 20.48 21.95
N ALA A 241 0.53 19.17 22.14
CA ALA A 241 1.01 18.50 23.34
C ALA A 241 0.12 18.63 24.61
N SER A 242 -1.07 19.25 24.52
CA SER A 242 -2.02 19.23 25.63
C SER A 242 -2.67 17.85 25.79
N GLN A 243 -3.14 17.54 26.99
CA GLN A 243 -3.82 16.28 27.30
C GLN A 243 -5.34 16.46 27.29
N ALA A 244 -6.07 15.43 26.88
CA ALA A 244 -7.52 15.38 26.96
C ALA A 244 -8.02 13.97 27.33
N TYR A 245 -9.21 13.88 27.92
CA TYR A 245 -9.85 12.61 28.30
C TYR A 245 -11.36 12.67 28.06
N TRP A 246 -12.02 11.50 28.01
CA TRP A 246 -13.48 11.41 27.91
C TRP A 246 -14.09 11.24 29.31
N ASP A 247 -14.98 12.14 29.72
CA ASP A 247 -15.58 12.15 31.06
C ASP A 247 -16.88 11.33 31.17
N GLY A 248 -17.32 10.73 30.06
CA GLY A 248 -18.59 9.99 29.96
C GLY A 248 -19.62 10.69 29.07
N ASP A 249 -19.47 11.99 28.82
CA ASP A 249 -20.39 12.80 28.01
C ASP A 249 -19.66 13.69 27.00
N SER A 250 -18.46 14.18 27.33
CA SER A 250 -17.67 15.07 26.48
C SER A 250 -16.15 14.89 26.63
N TRP A 251 -15.41 15.51 25.73
CA TRP A 251 -13.94 15.57 25.81
C TRP A 251 -13.51 16.74 26.69
N GLU A 252 -12.75 16.44 27.74
CA GLU A 252 -12.29 17.38 28.75
C GLU A 252 -10.77 17.52 28.75
N THR A 253 -10.27 18.63 29.28
CA THR A 253 -8.83 18.92 29.36
C THR A 253 -8.16 18.16 30.51
N GLY A 254 -6.94 17.68 30.29
CA GLY A 254 -6.12 17.03 31.32
C GLY A 254 -6.23 15.50 31.32
N THR A 255 -6.17 14.92 32.50
CA THR A 255 -6.25 13.47 32.74
C THR A 255 -7.54 13.12 33.47
N ALA A 256 -8.12 11.97 33.16
CA ALA A 256 -9.30 11.48 33.87
C ALA A 256 -9.07 11.42 35.40
N ALA A 257 -10.10 11.84 36.14
CA ALA A 257 -10.12 11.86 37.61
C ALA A 257 -10.53 10.50 38.19
#